data_AF-A0AAN0MHB8-F1
#
_entry.id   AF-A0AAN0MHB8-F1
#
_cell.length_a   1.000
_cell.length_b   1.000
_cell.length_c   1.000
_cell.angle_alpha   90.00
_cell.angle_beta   90.00
_cell.angle_gamma   90.00
#
_symmetry.space_group_name_H-M   'P 1'
#
loop_
_entity.id
_entity.type
_entity.pdbx_description
1 polymer ?
#
loop_
_entity_poly.entity_id
_entity_poly.type
_entity_poly.pdbx_seq_one_letter_code
_entity_poly.pdbx_strand_id
1 'polypeptide(L)'
;MIALEGYAPSVDWGALWGAVSALDWTRIFGTLGTLVVSILALFKWGERQKALREQIVGELELLARVEKNDILNSHTGAPAWLHGKIILDIAKLTGTPLGARKKPVPWGSAALAAILASGLGVWTYMLNASGFVWYSLIPGFISVLFGVSVLGMLANREIPPDDALPTGAVPFKSDVAVEQIAAAVATLSTKADESRFASTGVAGVALRVFEFLQAGNFGAALEFADPLWLECRLRSWLWNNYLINVFHEEKLEPLLSSLKMVHKPAEVWDAFVVSEGKDFESAWKGFGEVGAGTTRRRMSRDTELIILAPVHDSGGYYVPSATVLPRSLTFLMRETDAGWKLVNHGGGALPLAEWPPVWWMVNDPAIGSEVQPLDSN
;
A
#
# COMPACT_ATOMS: atom_id res chain seq x y z
N MET A 1 -24.84 71.68 -70.70
CA MET A 1 -23.59 70.95 -70.39
C MET A 1 -23.49 70.91 -68.88
N ILE A 2 -23.88 69.79 -68.26
CA ILE A 2 -23.98 69.64 -66.79
C ILE A 2 -22.76 68.84 -66.36
N ALA A 3 -21.89 69.45 -65.55
CA ALA A 3 -20.74 68.80 -64.94
C ALA A 3 -21.21 68.04 -63.68
N LEU A 4 -20.93 66.74 -63.65
CA LEU A 4 -21.07 65.89 -62.47
C LEU A 4 -19.74 65.92 -61.71
N GLU A 5 -19.68 66.67 -60.61
CA GLU A 5 -18.56 66.62 -59.66
C GLU A 5 -18.75 65.41 -58.73
N GLY A 6 -17.77 64.51 -58.75
CA GLY A 6 -17.72 63.31 -57.92
C GLY A 6 -17.33 63.62 -56.48
N TYR A 7 -18.18 63.21 -55.54
CA TYR A 7 -17.89 63.18 -54.12
C TYR A 7 -16.98 61.98 -53.82
N ALA A 8 -15.71 62.22 -53.48
CA ALA A 8 -14.84 61.21 -52.86
C ALA A 8 -14.87 61.41 -51.34
N PRO A 9 -15.34 60.45 -50.54
CA PRO A 9 -15.30 60.58 -49.09
C PRO A 9 -13.85 60.51 -48.59
N SER A 10 -13.41 61.56 -47.91
CA SER A 10 -12.12 61.58 -47.21
C SER A 10 -12.20 60.64 -46.01
N VAL A 11 -11.45 59.54 -46.05
CA VAL A 11 -11.27 58.66 -44.90
C VAL A 11 -10.37 59.35 -43.89
N ASP A 12 -10.89 59.59 -42.69
CA ASP A 12 -10.11 60.11 -41.56
C ASP A 12 -9.24 58.99 -40.97
N TRP A 13 -8.02 58.92 -41.48
CA TRP A 13 -7.01 57.97 -41.03
C TRP A 13 -6.62 58.18 -39.56
N GLY A 14 -6.79 59.38 -39.00
CA GLY A 14 -6.52 59.66 -37.59
C GLY A 14 -7.50 58.95 -36.66
N ALA A 15 -8.79 58.96 -37.01
CA ALA A 15 -9.81 58.21 -36.28
C ALA A 15 -9.60 56.70 -36.37
N LEU A 16 -9.14 56.20 -37.53
CA LEU A 16 -8.85 54.79 -37.73
C LEU A 16 -7.64 54.33 -36.89
N TRP A 17 -6.56 55.12 -36.83
CA TRP A 17 -5.39 54.83 -35.98
C TRP A 17 -5.68 54.98 -34.49
N GLY A 18 -6.57 55.91 -34.10
CA GLY A 18 -7.08 56.02 -32.73
C GLY A 18 -7.86 54.78 -32.28
N ALA A 19 -8.71 54.23 -33.16
CA ALA A 19 -9.43 52.99 -32.89
C ALA A 19 -8.50 51.76 -32.81
N VAL A 20 -7.45 51.70 -33.63
CA VAL A 20 -6.47 50.60 -33.65
C VAL A 20 -5.51 50.64 -32.45
N SER A 21 -5.20 51.82 -31.92
CA SER A 21 -4.35 52.00 -30.73
C SER A 21 -5.13 51.89 -29.41
N ALA A 22 -6.45 52.07 -29.44
CA ALA A 22 -7.35 51.81 -28.30
C ALA A 22 -7.69 50.32 -28.11
N LEU A 23 -7.36 49.47 -29.08
CA LEU A 23 -7.42 48.02 -28.91
C LEU A 23 -6.29 47.61 -27.95
N ASP A 24 -6.68 47.12 -26.78
CA ASP A 24 -5.75 46.59 -25.77
C ASP A 24 -5.11 45.29 -26.30
N TRP A 25 -4.04 45.45 -27.07
CA TRP A 25 -3.29 44.37 -27.70
C TRP A 25 -2.81 43.33 -26.68
N THR A 26 -2.61 43.72 -25.41
CA THR A 26 -2.23 42.77 -24.35
C THR A 26 -3.34 41.79 -23.99
N ARG A 27 -4.62 42.22 -24.02
CA ARG A 27 -5.79 41.33 -23.84
C ARG A 27 -6.00 40.42 -25.06
N ILE A 28 -5.75 40.91 -26.26
CA ILE A 28 -5.91 40.14 -27.51
C ILE A 28 -4.81 39.07 -27.62
N PHE A 29 -3.55 39.41 -27.36
CA PHE A 29 -2.45 38.43 -27.34
C PHE A 29 -2.56 37.45 -26.15
N GLY A 30 -3.07 37.88 -24.99
CA GLY A 30 -3.29 36.98 -23.84
C GLY A 30 -4.37 35.92 -24.08
N THR A 31 -5.45 36.28 -24.77
CA THR A 31 -6.55 35.36 -25.12
C THR A 31 -6.23 34.48 -26.32
N LEU A 32 -5.54 34.99 -27.35
CA LEU A 32 -5.04 34.17 -28.46
C LEU A 32 -3.92 33.22 -28.03
N GLY A 33 -3.02 33.65 -27.14
CA GLY A 33 -1.93 32.82 -26.63
C GLY A 33 -2.45 31.61 -25.84
N THR A 34 -3.45 31.78 -25.00
CA THR A 34 -4.08 30.69 -24.24
C THR A 34 -4.83 29.71 -25.14
N LEU A 35 -5.49 30.19 -26.20
CA LEU A 35 -6.22 29.36 -27.15
C LEU A 35 -5.26 28.53 -28.04
N VAL A 36 -4.15 29.12 -28.50
CA VAL A 36 -3.10 28.42 -29.26
C VAL A 36 -2.38 27.38 -28.40
N VAL A 37 -2.05 27.69 -27.14
CA VAL A 37 -1.46 26.72 -26.21
C VAL A 37 -2.42 25.56 -25.95
N SER A 38 -3.73 25.83 -25.83
CA SER A 38 -4.75 24.79 -25.63
C SER A 38 -4.90 23.87 -26.85
N ILE A 39 -4.88 24.44 -28.06
CA ILE A 39 -4.94 23.66 -29.32
C ILE A 39 -3.65 22.84 -29.50
N LEU A 40 -2.47 23.42 -29.26
CA LEU A 40 -1.21 22.69 -29.31
C LEU A 40 -1.13 21.57 -28.26
N ALA A 41 -1.73 21.78 -27.08
CA ALA A 41 -1.85 20.75 -26.06
C ALA A 41 -2.76 19.60 -26.53
N LEU A 42 -3.87 19.89 -27.23
CA LEU A 42 -4.77 18.88 -27.81
C LEU A 42 -4.11 18.08 -28.96
N PHE A 43 -3.37 18.74 -29.85
CA PHE A 43 -2.63 18.04 -30.92
C PHE A 43 -1.52 17.14 -30.35
N LYS A 44 -0.72 17.65 -29.39
CA LYS A 44 0.28 16.84 -28.68
C LYS A 44 -0.34 15.69 -27.90
N TRP A 45 -1.57 15.85 -27.40
CA TRP A 45 -2.30 14.76 -26.76
C TRP A 45 -2.63 13.64 -27.74
N GLY A 46 -3.10 13.97 -28.95
CA GLY A 46 -3.41 12.99 -30.00
C GLY A 46 -2.19 12.19 -30.47
N GLU A 47 -1.05 12.85 -30.69
CA GLU A 47 0.20 12.18 -31.06
C GLU A 47 0.71 11.23 -29.95
N ARG A 48 0.63 11.66 -28.70
CA ARG A 48 0.97 10.81 -27.54
C ARG A 48 0.08 9.58 -27.45
N GLN A 49 -1.22 9.72 -27.70
CA GLN A 49 -2.17 8.61 -27.71
C GLN A 49 -1.85 7.60 -28.83
N LYS A 50 -1.48 8.08 -30.02
CA LYS A 50 -1.08 7.20 -31.13
C LYS A 50 0.21 6.44 -30.80
N ALA A 51 1.24 7.13 -30.30
CA ALA A 51 2.50 6.51 -29.89
C ALA A 51 2.30 5.45 -28.79
N LEU A 52 1.45 5.73 -27.80
CA LEU A 52 1.10 4.77 -26.74
C LEU A 52 0.43 3.50 -27.31
N ARG A 53 -0.49 3.64 -28.28
CA ARG A 53 -1.12 2.47 -28.93
C ARG A 53 -0.11 1.61 -29.68
N GLU A 54 0.79 2.23 -30.44
CA GLU A 54 1.85 1.51 -31.15
C GLU A 54 2.79 0.77 -30.18
N GLN A 55 3.12 1.41 -29.05
CA GLN A 55 3.92 0.79 -28.00
C GLN A 55 3.21 -0.41 -27.36
N ILE A 56 1.92 -0.30 -27.02
CA ILE A 56 1.12 -1.41 -26.46
C ILE A 56 1.09 -2.60 -27.41
N VAL A 57 0.89 -2.36 -28.71
CA VAL A 57 0.90 -3.43 -29.73
C VAL A 57 2.26 -4.12 -29.78
N GLY A 58 3.36 -3.34 -29.80
CA GLY A 58 4.71 -3.90 -29.77
C GLY A 58 5.02 -4.72 -28.52
N GLU A 59 4.49 -4.30 -27.36
CA GLU A 59 4.66 -5.02 -26.10
C GLU A 59 3.83 -6.32 -26.04
N LEU A 60 2.61 -6.31 -26.58
CA LEU A 60 1.79 -7.52 -26.73
C LEU A 60 2.46 -8.55 -27.63
N GLU A 61 3.07 -8.11 -28.74
CA GLU A 61 3.86 -8.99 -29.59
C GLU A 61 5.09 -9.56 -28.88
N LEU A 62 5.78 -8.72 -28.10
CA LEU A 62 6.94 -9.15 -27.32
C LEU A 62 6.53 -10.18 -26.26
N LEU A 63 5.44 -9.94 -25.54
CA LEU A 63 4.87 -10.86 -24.57
C LEU A 63 4.57 -12.22 -25.20
N ALA A 64 3.89 -12.24 -26.35
CA ALA A 64 3.59 -13.49 -27.06
C ALA A 64 4.84 -14.26 -27.48
N ARG A 65 5.96 -13.59 -27.77
CA ARG A 65 7.25 -14.23 -28.08
C ARG A 65 7.93 -14.77 -26.81
N VAL A 66 7.85 -14.03 -25.70
CA VAL A 66 8.42 -14.43 -24.41
C VAL A 66 7.67 -15.63 -23.84
N GLU A 67 6.34 -15.68 -23.91
CA GLU A 67 5.53 -16.80 -23.44
C GLU A 67 5.78 -18.10 -24.22
N LYS A 68 6.07 -18.01 -25.52
CA LYS A 68 6.46 -19.16 -26.37
C LYS A 68 7.85 -19.71 -26.05
N ASN A 69 8.68 -18.97 -25.33
CA ASN A 69 10.02 -19.41 -24.95
C ASN A 69 9.96 -20.03 -23.55
N ASP A 70 9.99 -21.36 -23.47
CA ASP A 70 9.90 -22.09 -22.22
C ASP A 70 10.92 -21.61 -21.18
N ILE A 71 12.15 -21.27 -21.57
CA ILE A 71 13.18 -20.84 -20.62
C ILE A 71 12.81 -19.48 -20.01
N LEU A 72 12.42 -18.52 -20.84
CA LEU A 72 12.04 -17.18 -20.36
C LEU A 72 10.74 -17.21 -19.57
N ASN A 73 9.77 -18.01 -19.99
CA ASN A 73 8.47 -18.14 -19.33
C ASN A 73 8.58 -18.89 -17.98
N SER A 74 9.35 -19.98 -17.94
CA SER A 74 9.42 -20.83 -16.75
C SER A 74 10.40 -20.31 -15.68
N HIS A 75 11.49 -19.66 -16.09
CA HIS A 75 12.59 -19.29 -15.19
C HIS A 75 12.82 -17.78 -15.00
N THR A 76 12.07 -16.90 -15.67
CA THR A 76 12.21 -15.44 -15.49
C THR A 76 10.89 -14.77 -15.16
N GLY A 77 10.94 -13.61 -14.49
CA GLY A 77 9.77 -12.75 -14.25
C GLY A 77 9.37 -11.87 -15.45
N ALA A 78 9.98 -12.08 -16.62
CA ALA A 78 9.78 -11.23 -17.79
C ALA A 78 8.34 -11.20 -18.34
N PRO A 79 7.60 -12.33 -18.45
CA PRO A 79 6.21 -12.29 -18.91
C PRO A 79 5.34 -11.43 -18.01
N ALA A 80 5.46 -11.60 -16.69
CA ALA A 80 4.64 -10.87 -15.74
C ALA A 80 4.99 -9.37 -15.70
N TRP A 81 6.28 -9.01 -15.83
CA TRP A 81 6.68 -7.62 -15.97
C TRP A 81 6.07 -6.98 -17.24
N LEU A 82 6.08 -7.69 -18.37
CA LEU A 82 5.46 -7.23 -19.62
C LEU A 82 3.94 -7.07 -19.48
N HIS A 83 3.26 -8.05 -18.88
CA HIS A 83 1.84 -7.93 -18.54
C HIS A 83 1.57 -6.67 -17.72
N GLY A 84 2.38 -6.40 -16.70
CA GLY A 84 2.19 -5.19 -15.87
C GLY A 84 2.42 -3.88 -16.60
N LYS A 85 3.42 -3.84 -17.46
CA LYS A 85 3.68 -2.68 -18.30
C LYS A 85 2.53 -2.42 -19.28
N ILE A 86 2.06 -3.46 -19.97
CA ILE A 86 0.94 -3.38 -20.91
C ILE A 86 -0.31 -2.86 -20.21
N ILE A 87 -0.63 -3.39 -19.03
CA ILE A 87 -1.84 -2.98 -18.31
C ILE A 87 -1.72 -1.52 -17.82
N LEU A 88 -0.55 -1.09 -17.35
CA LEU A 88 -0.30 0.32 -17.01
C LEU A 88 -0.45 1.24 -18.23
N ASP A 89 0.07 0.84 -19.38
CA ASP A 89 -0.01 1.66 -20.60
C ASP A 89 -1.44 1.68 -21.17
N ILE A 90 -2.21 0.59 -21.07
CA ILE A 90 -3.65 0.56 -21.35
C ILE A 90 -4.39 1.50 -20.40
N ALA A 91 -4.10 1.46 -19.10
CA ALA A 91 -4.74 2.34 -18.13
C ALA A 91 -4.43 3.83 -18.38
N LYS A 92 -3.21 4.16 -18.82
CA LYS A 92 -2.87 5.52 -19.31
C LYS A 92 -3.68 5.89 -20.55
N LEU A 93 -3.89 4.93 -21.46
CA LEU A 93 -4.67 5.14 -22.69
C LEU A 93 -6.15 5.39 -22.40
N THR A 94 -6.74 4.63 -21.48
CA THR A 94 -8.16 4.72 -21.12
C THR A 94 -8.47 5.87 -20.16
N GLY A 95 -7.45 6.57 -19.66
CA GLY A 95 -7.61 7.63 -18.67
C GLY A 95 -8.03 7.11 -17.29
N THR A 96 -7.81 5.82 -17.03
CA THR A 96 -8.07 5.23 -15.72
C THR A 96 -7.10 5.88 -14.72
N PRO A 97 -7.57 6.41 -13.59
CA PRO A 97 -6.69 7.06 -12.62
C PRO A 97 -5.67 6.05 -12.08
N LEU A 98 -4.39 6.31 -12.37
CA LEU A 98 -3.26 5.41 -12.11
C LEU A 98 -2.52 5.70 -10.79
N GLY A 99 -3.17 6.35 -9.83
CA GLY A 99 -2.57 6.63 -8.52
C GLY A 99 -3.52 6.28 -7.37
N ALA A 100 -2.93 6.09 -6.19
CA ALA A 100 -3.64 6.07 -4.93
C ALA A 100 -4.62 7.25 -4.86
N ARG A 101 -5.80 7.02 -4.29
CA ARG A 101 -6.88 8.00 -4.23
C ARG A 101 -6.38 9.22 -3.45
N LYS A 102 -6.03 10.29 -4.17
CA LYS A 102 -5.65 11.58 -3.57
C LYS A 102 -6.72 12.01 -2.57
N LYS A 103 -6.33 12.58 -1.42
CA LYS A 103 -7.30 13.12 -0.45
C LYS A 103 -8.37 13.96 -1.17
N PRO A 104 -9.65 13.84 -0.79
CA PRO A 104 -10.71 14.64 -1.38
C PRO A 104 -10.38 16.12 -1.21
N VAL A 105 -10.67 16.91 -2.25
CA VAL A 105 -10.41 18.35 -2.20
C VAL A 105 -11.21 18.92 -1.03
N PRO A 106 -10.59 19.67 -0.12
CA PRO A 106 -11.32 20.39 0.92
C PRO A 106 -12.09 21.54 0.25
N TRP A 107 -13.24 21.22 -0.35
CA TRP A 107 -14.01 22.14 -1.16
C TRP A 107 -14.41 23.41 -0.41
N GLY A 108 -14.61 23.31 0.92
CA GLY A 108 -14.85 24.48 1.77
C GLY A 108 -13.69 25.48 1.75
N SER A 109 -12.45 25.03 1.93
CA SER A 109 -11.29 25.92 1.93
C SER A 109 -10.93 26.39 0.52
N ALA A 110 -11.08 25.53 -0.49
CA ALA A 110 -10.86 25.90 -1.89
C ALA A 110 -11.87 26.98 -2.36
N ALA A 111 -13.16 26.83 -2.02
CA ALA A 111 -14.19 27.80 -2.34
C ALA A 111 -13.96 29.14 -1.62
N LEU A 112 -13.64 29.10 -0.32
CA LEU A 112 -13.34 30.31 0.44
C LEU A 112 -12.12 31.06 -0.14
N ALA A 113 -11.04 30.34 -0.45
CA ALA A 113 -9.85 30.92 -1.07
C ALA A 113 -10.17 31.52 -2.45
N ALA A 114 -11.01 30.87 -3.27
CA ALA A 114 -11.42 31.39 -4.58
C ALA A 114 -12.28 32.67 -4.46
N ILE A 115 -13.17 32.74 -3.47
CA ILE A 115 -13.98 33.93 -3.17
C ILE A 115 -13.07 35.08 -2.72
N LEU A 116 -12.12 34.82 -1.82
CA LEU A 116 -11.17 35.83 -1.34
C LEU A 116 -10.24 36.32 -2.45
N ALA A 117 -9.71 35.42 -3.27
CA ALA A 117 -8.90 35.78 -4.45
C ALA A 117 -9.68 36.71 -5.38
N SER A 118 -10.93 36.35 -5.69
CA SER A 118 -11.79 37.11 -6.60
C SER A 118 -12.19 38.47 -6.02
N GLY A 119 -12.61 38.51 -4.75
CA GLY A 119 -13.01 39.75 -4.06
C GLY A 119 -11.86 40.75 -3.96
N LEU A 120 -10.66 40.28 -3.56
CA LEU A 120 -9.47 41.12 -3.51
C LEU A 120 -9.00 41.56 -4.90
N GLY A 121 -9.11 40.69 -5.91
CA GLY A 121 -8.78 41.03 -7.29
C GLY A 121 -9.69 42.12 -7.86
N VAL A 122 -11.00 42.03 -7.61
CA VAL A 122 -11.97 43.08 -7.97
C VAL A 122 -11.67 44.37 -7.22
N TRP A 123 -11.34 44.31 -5.94
CA TRP A 123 -10.99 45.49 -5.16
C TRP A 123 -9.72 46.18 -5.69
N THR A 124 -8.67 45.41 -5.99
CA THR A 124 -7.47 45.92 -6.65
C THR A 124 -7.78 46.58 -7.99
N TYR A 125 -8.66 45.98 -8.80
CA TYR A 125 -9.10 46.56 -10.06
C TYR A 125 -9.79 47.92 -9.87
N MET A 126 -10.72 48.04 -8.91
CA MET A 126 -11.43 49.30 -8.62
C MET A 126 -10.49 50.40 -8.12
N LEU A 127 -9.52 50.05 -7.27
CA LEU A 127 -8.48 50.98 -6.82
C LEU A 127 -7.65 51.48 -7.99
N ASN A 128 -7.20 50.58 -8.89
CA ASN A 128 -6.41 50.97 -10.04
C ASN A 128 -7.20 51.81 -11.06
N ALA A 129 -8.49 51.50 -11.26
CA ALA A 129 -9.39 52.24 -12.15
C ALA A 129 -9.64 53.69 -11.67
N SER A 130 -9.49 53.94 -10.36
CA SER A 130 -9.65 55.28 -9.76
C SER A 130 -8.37 56.12 -9.80
N GLY A 131 -7.31 55.60 -10.44
CA GLY A 131 -5.97 56.17 -10.45
C GLY A 131 -5.00 55.30 -9.66
N PHE A 132 -3.82 55.02 -10.22
CA PHE A 132 -2.85 54.15 -9.58
C PHE A 132 -2.38 54.72 -8.23
N VAL A 133 -2.58 53.96 -7.16
CA VAL A 133 -2.02 54.28 -5.84
C VAL A 133 -1.24 53.07 -5.33
N TRP A 134 -0.02 53.28 -4.84
CA TRP A 134 0.93 52.20 -4.51
C TRP A 134 0.36 51.14 -3.55
N TYR A 135 -0.51 51.54 -2.62
CA TYR A 135 -1.13 50.60 -1.68
C TYR A 135 -2.14 49.64 -2.33
N SER A 136 -2.57 49.88 -3.57
CA SER A 136 -3.40 48.94 -4.36
C SER A 136 -2.68 47.63 -4.68
N LEU A 137 -1.35 47.61 -4.60
CA LEU A 137 -0.54 46.41 -4.77
C LEU A 137 -0.78 45.38 -3.65
N ILE A 138 -1.13 45.84 -2.44
CA ILE A 138 -1.33 44.96 -1.27
C ILE A 138 -2.49 43.98 -1.49
N PRO A 139 -3.74 44.41 -1.77
CA PRO A 139 -4.82 43.47 -2.05
C PRO A 139 -4.55 42.61 -3.30
N GLY A 140 -3.81 43.14 -4.28
CA GLY A 140 -3.47 42.41 -5.50
C GLY A 140 -2.51 41.25 -5.23
N PHE A 141 -1.49 41.48 -4.43
CA PHE A 141 -0.56 40.44 -4.00
C PHE A 141 -1.27 39.35 -3.17
N ILE A 142 -2.13 39.75 -2.23
CA ILE A 142 -2.90 38.80 -1.42
C ILE A 142 -3.85 37.96 -2.31
N SER A 143 -4.50 38.57 -3.30
CA SER A 143 -5.33 37.87 -4.29
C SER A 143 -4.53 36.79 -5.03
N VAL A 144 -3.31 37.11 -5.49
CA VAL A 144 -2.41 36.15 -6.15
C VAL A 144 -2.02 35.01 -5.20
N LEU A 145 -1.71 35.29 -3.93
CA LEU A 145 -1.40 34.25 -2.95
C LEU A 145 -2.58 33.29 -2.74
N PHE A 146 -3.81 33.79 -2.68
CA PHE A 146 -4.99 32.92 -2.62
C PHE A 146 -5.17 32.11 -3.91
N GLY A 147 -4.91 32.70 -5.08
CA GLY A 147 -4.89 31.97 -6.35
C GLY A 147 -3.88 30.83 -6.38
N VAL A 148 -2.65 31.08 -5.91
CA VAL A 148 -1.60 30.07 -5.75
C VAL A 148 -2.01 29.01 -4.73
N SER A 149 -2.69 29.40 -3.65
CA SER A 149 -3.21 28.47 -2.64
C SER A 149 -4.27 27.52 -3.22
N VAL A 150 -5.22 28.03 -4.01
CA VAL A 150 -6.22 27.21 -4.72
C VAL A 150 -5.53 26.24 -5.68
N LEU A 151 -4.54 26.72 -6.45
CA LEU A 151 -3.75 25.85 -7.32
C LEU A 151 -3.01 24.76 -6.53
N GLY A 152 -2.43 25.10 -5.38
CA GLY A 152 -1.78 24.17 -4.47
C GLY A 152 -2.74 23.08 -3.96
N MET A 153 -3.93 23.49 -3.47
CA MET A 153 -4.97 22.57 -2.99
C MET A 153 -5.48 21.62 -4.09
N LEU A 154 -5.49 22.07 -5.34
CA LEU A 154 -5.96 21.27 -6.47
C LEU A 154 -4.87 20.35 -7.06
N ALA A 155 -3.62 20.82 -7.10
CA ALA A 155 -2.50 20.14 -7.75
C ALA A 155 -1.72 19.22 -6.81
N ASN A 156 -1.40 19.67 -5.60
CA ASN A 156 -0.50 18.99 -4.66
C ASN A 156 -1.27 18.27 -3.55
N ARG A 157 -2.23 17.42 -3.96
CA ARG A 157 -2.98 16.61 -3.02
C ARG A 157 -2.09 15.49 -2.50
N GLU A 158 -1.89 15.49 -1.20
CA GLU A 158 -1.24 14.39 -0.50
C GLU A 158 -1.94 13.07 -0.82
N ILE A 159 -1.12 12.05 -1.07
CA ILE A 159 -1.55 10.67 -0.94
C ILE A 159 -1.71 10.46 0.57
N PRO A 160 -2.89 10.06 1.08
CA PRO A 160 -3.03 9.78 2.49
C PRO A 160 -1.92 8.80 2.92
N PRO A 161 -1.35 8.94 4.13
CA PRO A 161 -0.55 7.87 4.68
C PRO A 161 -1.51 6.70 4.82
N ASP A 162 -1.48 5.78 3.85
CA ASP A 162 -2.12 4.50 4.04
C ASP A 162 -1.46 3.87 5.27
N ASP A 163 -2.23 3.12 6.04
CA ASP A 163 -1.73 2.06 6.93
C ASP A 163 -1.08 0.97 6.05
N ALA A 164 -0.11 1.40 5.26
CA ALA A 164 0.26 0.83 4.00
C ALA A 164 1.04 -0.44 4.25
N LEU A 165 0.59 -1.48 3.58
CA LEU A 165 1.45 -2.58 3.19
C LEU A 165 2.83 -2.01 2.77
N PRO A 166 3.93 -2.55 3.29
CA PRO A 166 5.24 -1.93 3.15
C PRO A 166 5.62 -1.73 1.69
N THR A 167 6.50 -0.78 1.41
CA THR A 167 6.93 -0.43 0.05
C THR A 167 7.25 -1.67 -0.79
N GLY A 168 6.45 -1.90 -1.83
CA GLY A 168 6.56 -3.06 -2.72
C GLY A 168 5.53 -4.15 -2.48
N ALA A 169 4.79 -4.14 -1.38
CA ALA A 169 3.68 -5.04 -1.14
C ALA A 169 2.40 -4.55 -1.85
N VAL A 170 1.61 -5.47 -2.39
CA VAL A 170 0.38 -5.17 -3.14
C VAL A 170 -0.78 -5.96 -2.53
N PRO A 171 -1.91 -5.34 -2.19
CA PRO A 171 -3.04 -6.06 -1.62
C PRO A 171 -3.60 -7.12 -2.58
N PHE A 172 -4.15 -8.22 -2.03
CA PHE A 172 -4.73 -9.32 -2.82
C PHE A 172 -6.06 -8.92 -3.45
N LYS A 173 -6.89 -8.16 -2.71
CA LYS A 173 -8.09 -7.50 -3.21
C LYS A 173 -7.97 -6.00 -2.95
N SER A 174 -8.30 -5.20 -3.96
CA SER A 174 -8.40 -3.76 -3.83
C SER A 174 -9.47 -3.23 -4.76
N ASP A 175 -10.15 -2.17 -4.35
CA ASP A 175 -11.07 -1.41 -5.20
C ASP A 175 -10.32 -0.37 -6.06
N VAL A 176 -9.01 -0.21 -5.86
CA VAL A 176 -8.15 0.70 -6.61
C VAL A 176 -7.61 -0.03 -7.84
N ALA A 177 -7.94 0.49 -9.03
CA ALA A 177 -7.54 -0.13 -10.30
C ALA A 177 -6.03 -0.40 -10.40
N VAL A 178 -5.17 0.49 -9.89
CA VAL A 178 -3.71 0.31 -9.91
C VAL A 178 -3.27 -0.87 -9.06
N GLU A 179 -3.89 -1.05 -7.90
CA GLU A 179 -3.60 -2.15 -7.00
C GLU A 179 -4.16 -3.46 -7.55
N GLN A 180 -5.32 -3.45 -8.22
CA GLN A 180 -5.82 -4.61 -8.96
C GLN A 180 -4.85 -5.02 -10.07
N ILE A 181 -4.30 -4.05 -10.80
CA ILE A 181 -3.30 -4.28 -11.85
C ILE A 181 -2.02 -4.84 -11.23
N ALA A 182 -1.52 -4.21 -10.18
CA ALA A 182 -0.33 -4.65 -9.48
C ALA A 182 -0.53 -6.04 -8.85
N ALA A 183 -1.73 -6.37 -8.36
CA ALA A 183 -2.09 -7.66 -7.80
C ALA A 183 -2.16 -8.73 -8.89
N ALA A 184 -2.75 -8.43 -10.04
CA ALA A 184 -2.75 -9.31 -11.21
C ALA A 184 -1.32 -9.61 -11.69
N VAL A 185 -0.48 -8.58 -11.78
CA VAL A 185 0.94 -8.70 -12.14
C VAL A 185 1.73 -9.48 -11.11
N ALA A 186 1.47 -9.24 -9.82
CA ALA A 186 2.08 -9.98 -8.75
C ALA A 186 1.64 -11.45 -8.76
N THR A 187 0.38 -11.75 -9.05
CA THR A 187 -0.13 -13.12 -9.22
C THR A 187 0.57 -13.83 -10.36
N LEU A 188 0.66 -13.17 -11.52
CA LEU A 188 1.29 -13.70 -12.71
C LEU A 188 2.81 -13.87 -12.54
N SER A 189 3.48 -12.97 -11.81
CA SER A 189 4.94 -13.02 -11.58
C SER A 189 5.35 -14.04 -10.52
N THR A 190 4.55 -14.18 -9.47
CA THR A 190 4.87 -15.10 -8.36
C THR A 190 4.53 -16.54 -8.67
N LYS A 191 3.78 -16.83 -9.75
CA LYS A 191 3.14 -18.14 -9.99
C LYS A 191 2.48 -18.63 -8.70
N ALA A 192 1.73 -17.74 -8.06
CA ALA A 192 1.15 -17.99 -6.74
C ALA A 192 0.36 -19.29 -6.78
N ASP A 193 0.89 -20.30 -6.11
CA ASP A 193 0.23 -21.59 -5.98
C ASP A 193 -0.97 -21.41 -5.05
N GLU A 194 -2.16 -21.24 -5.63
CA GLU A 194 -3.42 -21.04 -4.90
C GLU A 194 -3.67 -22.16 -3.88
N SER A 195 -3.13 -23.37 -4.12
CA SER A 195 -3.24 -24.48 -3.17
C SER A 195 -2.59 -24.19 -1.82
N ARG A 196 -1.65 -23.24 -1.74
CA ARG A 196 -1.04 -22.79 -0.47
C ARG A 196 -2.04 -22.08 0.43
N PHE A 197 -3.03 -21.41 -0.15
CA PHE A 197 -4.09 -20.68 0.56
C PHE A 197 -5.35 -21.54 0.80
N ALA A 198 -5.41 -22.74 0.23
CA ALA A 198 -6.44 -23.71 0.60
C ALA A 198 -6.37 -23.99 2.10
N SER A 199 -7.47 -24.45 2.70
CA SER A 199 -7.55 -24.69 4.15
C SER A 199 -6.41 -25.60 4.65
N THR A 200 -6.05 -26.64 3.89
CA THR A 200 -4.95 -27.57 4.19
C THR A 200 -3.58 -27.13 3.66
N GLY A 201 -3.53 -26.03 2.91
CA GLY A 201 -2.29 -25.44 2.41
C GLY A 201 -1.49 -24.77 3.52
N VAL A 202 -0.20 -24.57 3.29
CA VAL A 202 0.74 -24.02 4.28
C VAL A 202 0.31 -22.66 4.84
N ALA A 203 -0.20 -21.76 3.98
CA ALA A 203 -0.66 -20.44 4.40
C ALA A 203 -2.04 -20.52 5.07
N GLY A 204 -2.94 -21.38 4.58
CA GLY A 204 -4.24 -21.62 5.20
C GLY A 204 -4.12 -22.24 6.60
N VAL A 205 -3.15 -23.13 6.83
CA VAL A 205 -2.85 -23.66 8.17
C VAL A 205 -2.28 -22.56 9.07
N ALA A 206 -1.32 -21.76 8.58
CA ALA A 206 -0.76 -20.66 9.37
C ALA A 206 -1.82 -19.63 9.80
N LEU A 207 -2.74 -19.25 8.89
CA LEU A 207 -3.86 -18.36 9.18
C LEU A 207 -4.79 -18.95 10.25
N ARG A 208 -5.15 -20.24 10.15
CA ARG A 208 -5.99 -20.91 11.16
C ARG A 208 -5.32 -20.96 12.53
N VAL A 209 -4.01 -21.24 12.58
CA VAL A 209 -3.26 -21.20 13.84
C VAL A 209 -3.31 -19.80 14.45
N PHE A 210 -3.10 -18.77 13.63
CA PHE A 210 -3.25 -17.39 14.08
C PHE A 210 -4.65 -17.11 14.63
N GLU A 211 -5.71 -17.50 13.91
CA GLU A 211 -7.10 -17.30 14.35
C GLU A 211 -7.39 -17.99 15.70
N PHE A 212 -6.96 -19.24 15.88
CA PHE A 212 -7.14 -19.96 17.14
C PHE A 212 -6.39 -19.29 18.30
N LEU A 213 -5.14 -18.90 18.08
CA LEU A 213 -4.31 -18.27 19.10
C LEU A 213 -4.78 -16.85 19.44
N GLN A 214 -5.20 -16.07 18.45
CA GLN A 214 -5.79 -14.74 18.64
C GLN A 214 -7.11 -14.82 19.40
N ALA A 215 -7.89 -15.89 19.22
CA ALA A 215 -9.12 -16.15 19.97
C ALA A 215 -8.88 -16.77 21.36
N GLY A 216 -7.62 -16.94 21.78
CA GLY A 216 -7.26 -17.58 23.05
C GLY A 216 -7.52 -19.10 23.10
N ASN A 217 -7.87 -19.72 21.98
CA ASN A 217 -8.12 -21.16 21.89
C ASN A 217 -6.83 -21.94 21.60
N PHE A 218 -5.90 -21.89 22.56
CA PHE A 218 -4.60 -22.54 22.44
C PHE A 218 -4.70 -24.06 22.20
N GLY A 219 -5.65 -24.73 22.86
CA GLY A 219 -5.85 -26.17 22.70
C GLY A 219 -6.16 -26.60 21.26
N ALA A 220 -7.01 -25.84 20.54
CA ALA A 220 -7.30 -26.11 19.13
C ALA A 220 -6.09 -25.83 18.22
N ALA A 221 -5.29 -24.81 18.54
CA ALA A 221 -4.06 -24.51 17.79
C ALA A 221 -3.04 -25.65 17.85
N LEU A 222 -3.01 -26.44 18.93
CA LEU A 222 -2.09 -27.57 19.10
C LEU A 222 -2.28 -28.67 18.06
N GLU A 223 -3.46 -28.83 17.47
CA GLU A 223 -3.69 -29.79 16.38
C GLU A 223 -2.83 -29.48 15.15
N PHE A 224 -2.45 -28.21 14.98
CA PHE A 224 -1.64 -27.74 13.87
C PHE A 224 -0.19 -27.49 14.29
N ALA A 225 0.20 -27.73 15.53
CA ALA A 225 1.55 -27.52 16.01
C ALA A 225 2.44 -28.76 15.81
N ASP A 226 3.72 -28.54 15.56
CA ASP A 226 4.74 -29.58 15.59
C ASP A 226 4.99 -30.01 17.07
N PRO A 227 5.14 -31.32 17.36
CA PRO A 227 5.40 -31.77 18.73
C PRO A 227 6.62 -31.14 19.39
N LEU A 228 7.64 -30.78 18.61
CA LEU A 228 8.82 -30.08 19.11
C LEU A 228 8.47 -28.66 19.55
N TRP A 229 7.58 -27.97 18.82
CA TRP A 229 7.11 -26.64 19.21
C TRP A 229 6.39 -26.68 20.56
N LEU A 230 5.50 -27.66 20.77
CA LEU A 230 4.81 -27.86 22.06
C LEU A 230 5.79 -28.17 23.19
N GLU A 231 6.75 -29.08 22.96
CA GLU A 231 7.78 -29.41 23.95
C GLU A 231 8.55 -28.17 24.39
N CYS A 232 8.98 -27.39 23.41
CA CYS A 232 9.63 -26.12 23.63
C CYS A 232 8.72 -25.23 24.51
N ARG A 233 7.43 -25.00 24.14
CA ARG A 233 6.51 -24.12 24.91
C ARG A 233 6.38 -24.57 26.36
N LEU A 234 6.20 -25.88 26.57
CA LEU A 234 6.13 -26.48 27.90
C LEU A 234 7.43 -26.24 28.69
N ARG A 235 8.61 -26.41 28.08
CA ARG A 235 9.90 -26.12 28.75
C ARG A 235 9.97 -24.66 29.19
N SER A 236 9.60 -23.70 28.33
CA SER A 236 9.58 -22.27 28.68
C SER A 236 8.64 -21.98 29.84
N TRP A 237 7.41 -22.49 29.78
CA TRP A 237 6.42 -22.28 30.83
C TRP A 237 6.83 -22.91 32.17
N LEU A 238 7.34 -24.14 32.15
CA LEU A 238 7.86 -24.82 33.34
C LEU A 238 9.07 -24.09 33.93
N TRP A 239 9.98 -23.60 33.09
CA TRP A 239 11.13 -22.80 33.54
C TRP A 239 10.70 -21.51 34.23
N ASN A 240 9.77 -20.76 33.62
CA ASN A 240 9.27 -19.52 34.20
C ASN A 240 8.58 -19.76 35.56
N ASN A 241 7.83 -20.85 35.69
CA ASN A 241 7.21 -21.25 36.95
C ASN A 241 8.23 -21.75 37.99
N TYR A 242 9.31 -22.40 37.56
CA TYR A 242 10.46 -22.72 38.42
C TYR A 242 11.11 -21.45 38.99
N LEU A 243 11.36 -20.43 38.17
CA LEU A 243 11.99 -19.18 38.61
C LEU A 243 11.20 -18.44 39.70
N ILE A 244 9.88 -18.63 39.76
CA ILE A 244 9.00 -18.07 40.80
C ILE A 244 8.68 -19.08 41.92
N ASN A 245 9.45 -20.16 42.04
CA ASN A 245 9.34 -21.22 43.06
C ASN A 245 8.03 -22.01 43.08
N VAL A 246 7.33 -22.13 41.94
CA VAL A 246 6.14 -22.99 41.82
C VAL A 246 6.54 -24.46 41.65
N PHE A 247 7.62 -24.73 40.91
CA PHE A 247 8.18 -26.06 40.71
C PHE A 247 9.61 -26.16 41.24
N HIS A 248 10.08 -27.39 41.46
CA HIS A 248 11.48 -27.68 41.79
C HIS A 248 12.21 -28.20 40.55
N GLU A 249 13.48 -27.84 40.39
CA GLU A 249 14.31 -28.20 39.22
C GLU A 249 14.31 -29.70 38.92
N GLU A 250 14.45 -30.53 39.96
CA GLU A 250 14.43 -31.99 39.90
C GLU A 250 13.13 -32.60 39.35
N LYS A 251 12.03 -31.83 39.32
CA LYS A 251 10.72 -32.28 38.84
C LYS A 251 10.42 -31.84 37.41
N LEU A 252 11.25 -30.99 36.79
CA LEU A 252 10.94 -30.38 35.49
C LEU A 252 10.92 -31.41 34.35
N GLU A 253 11.95 -32.25 34.20
CA GLU A 253 12.02 -33.22 33.10
C GLU A 253 10.95 -34.34 33.22
N PRO A 254 10.69 -34.92 34.40
CA PRO A 254 9.57 -35.87 34.56
C PRO A 254 8.21 -35.24 34.26
N LEU A 255 7.99 -33.99 34.70
CA LEU A 255 6.75 -33.28 34.48
C LEU A 255 6.56 -32.92 32.99
N LEU A 256 7.62 -32.43 32.32
CA LEU A 256 7.62 -32.18 30.88
C LEU A 256 7.23 -33.44 30.10
N SER A 257 7.86 -34.57 30.42
CA SER A 257 7.59 -35.85 29.75
C SER A 257 6.13 -36.30 29.93
N SER A 258 5.59 -36.16 31.14
CA SER A 258 4.19 -36.47 31.46
C SER A 258 3.21 -35.53 30.75
N LEU A 259 3.50 -34.23 30.75
CA LEU A 259 2.65 -33.23 30.07
C LEU A 259 2.66 -33.46 28.56
N LYS A 260 3.83 -33.64 27.93
CA LYS A 260 3.95 -33.83 26.48
C LYS A 260 3.21 -35.07 25.95
N MET A 261 3.25 -36.20 26.70
CA MET A 261 2.70 -37.47 26.20
C MET A 261 1.23 -37.68 26.56
N VAL A 262 0.82 -37.31 27.77
CA VAL A 262 -0.49 -37.67 28.31
C VAL A 262 -1.26 -36.51 28.93
N HIS A 263 -0.75 -35.28 28.81
CA HIS A 263 -1.36 -34.06 29.36
C HIS A 263 -1.67 -34.19 30.87
N LYS A 264 -0.76 -34.79 31.64
CA LYS A 264 -0.92 -34.98 33.09
C LYS A 264 0.22 -34.33 33.89
N PRO A 265 -0.07 -33.81 35.10
CA PRO A 265 -1.39 -33.70 35.73
C PRO A 265 -2.34 -32.72 35.02
N ALA A 266 -3.65 -33.02 35.02
CA ALA A 266 -4.64 -32.22 34.28
C ALA A 266 -4.66 -30.75 34.76
N GLU A 267 -4.56 -30.50 36.07
CA GLU A 267 -4.50 -29.16 36.63
C GLU A 267 -3.32 -28.33 36.08
N VAL A 268 -2.16 -28.97 35.91
CA VAL A 268 -0.95 -28.30 35.37
C VAL A 268 -1.10 -28.06 33.88
N TRP A 269 -1.65 -29.03 33.15
CA TRP A 269 -1.92 -28.90 31.73
C TRP A 269 -2.94 -27.79 31.43
N ASP A 270 -4.05 -27.76 32.16
CA ASP A 270 -5.10 -26.76 32.00
C ASP A 270 -4.58 -25.36 32.35
N ALA A 271 -3.76 -25.24 33.41
CA ALA A 271 -3.09 -23.99 33.75
C ALA A 271 -2.15 -23.50 32.64
N PHE A 272 -1.37 -24.41 32.03
CA PHE A 272 -0.52 -24.11 30.87
C PHE A 272 -1.36 -23.62 29.68
N VAL A 273 -2.39 -24.35 29.27
CA VAL A 273 -3.25 -23.98 28.13
C VAL A 273 -3.95 -22.64 28.35
N VAL A 274 -4.46 -22.38 29.56
CA VAL A 274 -5.13 -21.12 29.89
C VAL A 274 -4.15 -19.94 29.92
N SER A 275 -2.95 -20.13 30.47
CA SER A 275 -1.91 -19.10 30.50
C SER A 275 -1.49 -18.73 29.08
N GLU A 276 -1.11 -19.72 28.29
CA GLU A 276 -0.67 -19.55 26.91
C GLU A 276 -1.76 -18.92 26.03
N GLY A 277 -3.00 -19.37 26.16
CA GLY A 277 -4.13 -18.80 25.43
C GLY A 277 -4.29 -17.30 25.70
N LYS A 278 -4.18 -16.87 26.97
CA LYS A 278 -4.23 -15.45 27.33
C LYS A 278 -3.04 -14.66 26.82
N ASP A 279 -1.84 -15.23 26.89
CA ASP A 279 -0.62 -14.56 26.43
C ASP A 279 -0.67 -14.31 24.92
N PHE A 280 -1.10 -15.30 24.13
CA PHE A 280 -1.29 -15.15 22.69
C PHE A 280 -2.44 -14.20 22.33
N GLU A 281 -3.59 -14.34 22.99
CA GLU A 281 -4.73 -13.43 22.80
C GLU A 281 -4.25 -11.98 23.02
N SER A 282 -3.59 -11.71 24.16
CA SER A 282 -3.09 -10.38 24.49
C SER A 282 -2.05 -9.87 23.48
N ALA A 283 -1.08 -10.70 23.11
CA ALA A 283 -0.02 -10.32 22.19
C ALA A 283 -0.53 -10.05 20.77
N TRP A 284 -1.53 -10.81 20.30
CA TRP A 284 -1.96 -10.79 18.89
C TRP A 284 -3.28 -10.06 18.65
N LYS A 285 -3.96 -9.59 19.70
CA LYS A 285 -5.17 -8.76 19.59
C LYS A 285 -4.99 -7.53 18.71
N GLY A 286 -3.81 -6.93 18.70
CA GLY A 286 -3.48 -5.72 17.93
C GLY A 286 -3.29 -5.92 16.42
N PHE A 287 -3.35 -7.16 15.92
CA PHE A 287 -3.12 -7.46 14.50
C PHE A 287 -4.40 -7.44 13.64
N GLY A 288 -5.60 -7.53 14.24
CA GLY A 288 -6.86 -7.55 13.49
C GLY A 288 -6.89 -8.67 12.44
N GLU A 289 -7.42 -8.36 11.25
CA GLU A 289 -7.41 -9.27 10.09
C GLU A 289 -6.02 -9.29 9.43
N VAL A 290 -5.45 -10.50 9.34
CA VAL A 290 -4.12 -10.73 8.74
C VAL A 290 -4.23 -11.55 7.45
N GLY A 291 -3.29 -11.32 6.55
CA GLY A 291 -3.13 -12.07 5.32
C GLY A 291 -1.73 -12.65 5.24
N ALA A 292 -1.54 -13.64 4.38
CA ALA A 292 -0.25 -14.31 4.20
C ALA A 292 0.44 -13.88 2.91
N GLY A 293 1.78 -13.81 2.93
CA GLY A 293 2.58 -13.54 1.75
C GLY A 293 2.48 -14.63 0.67
N THR A 294 2.24 -14.22 -0.58
CA THR A 294 2.06 -15.13 -1.73
C THR A 294 3.34 -15.74 -2.27
N THR A 295 4.51 -15.17 -1.99
CA THR A 295 5.80 -15.72 -2.43
C THR A 295 6.27 -16.83 -1.49
N ARG A 296 6.64 -17.98 -2.06
CA ARG A 296 7.14 -19.13 -1.31
C ARG A 296 8.53 -18.85 -0.73
N ARG A 297 8.72 -19.07 0.59
CA ARG A 297 10.03 -18.96 1.25
C ARG A 297 10.44 -20.34 1.81
N ARG A 298 11.02 -21.20 0.97
CA ARG A 298 11.54 -22.49 1.46
C ARG A 298 12.80 -22.29 2.29
N MET A 299 12.80 -22.81 3.51
CA MET A 299 13.97 -22.85 4.40
C MET A 299 14.71 -24.19 4.25
N SER A 300 13.97 -25.25 3.95
CA SER A 300 14.50 -26.59 3.64
C SER A 300 13.58 -27.29 2.61
N ARG A 301 13.80 -28.59 2.39
CA ARG A 301 12.94 -29.40 1.49
C ARG A 301 11.49 -29.44 1.96
N ASP A 302 11.30 -29.53 3.26
CA ASP A 302 10.06 -29.78 3.99
C ASP A 302 9.60 -28.57 4.82
N THR A 303 10.40 -27.50 4.93
CA THR A 303 10.10 -26.35 5.79
C THR A 303 9.94 -25.07 4.98
N GLU A 304 8.93 -24.28 5.33
CA GLU A 304 8.55 -23.03 4.68
C GLU A 304 8.28 -21.92 5.69
N LEU A 305 8.73 -20.71 5.37
CA LEU A 305 8.49 -19.52 6.17
C LEU A 305 7.29 -18.74 5.62
N ILE A 306 6.27 -18.58 6.44
CA ILE A 306 5.08 -17.77 6.16
C ILE A 306 5.19 -16.46 6.94
N ILE A 307 4.89 -15.35 6.29
CA ILE A 307 4.76 -14.07 6.97
C ILE A 307 3.30 -13.67 6.89
N LEU A 308 2.73 -13.39 8.06
CA LEU A 308 1.39 -12.85 8.23
C LEU A 308 1.52 -11.36 8.53
N ALA A 309 0.77 -10.52 7.84
CA ALA A 309 0.72 -9.09 8.10
C ALA A 309 -0.73 -8.61 8.14
N PRO A 310 -1.04 -7.55 8.90
CA PRO A 310 -2.36 -6.92 8.85
C PRO A 310 -2.65 -6.47 7.43
N VAL A 311 -3.75 -6.96 6.88
CA VAL A 311 -4.17 -6.68 5.50
C VAL A 311 -5.47 -5.89 5.44
N HIS A 312 -6.15 -5.70 6.58
CA HIS A 312 -7.48 -5.11 6.64
C HIS A 312 -8.39 -5.71 5.54
N ASP A 313 -9.22 -4.90 4.88
CA ASP A 313 -10.21 -5.32 3.88
C ASP A 313 -9.63 -6.04 2.64
N SER A 314 -8.30 -6.12 2.48
CA SER A 314 -7.68 -6.71 1.28
C SER A 314 -7.53 -8.23 1.30
N GLY A 315 -7.70 -8.88 2.46
CA GLY A 315 -7.68 -10.35 2.62
C GLY A 315 -6.35 -11.06 2.30
N GLY A 316 -5.28 -10.33 1.98
CA GLY A 316 -3.97 -10.88 1.58
C GLY A 316 -3.03 -9.84 0.97
N TYR A 317 -1.75 -10.18 0.76
CA TYR A 317 -0.82 -9.29 0.05
C TYR A 317 0.28 -10.06 -0.70
N TYR A 318 0.70 -9.50 -1.81
CA TYR A 318 1.87 -9.92 -2.57
C TYR A 318 3.09 -9.16 -2.10
N VAL A 319 4.23 -9.82 -1.93
CA VAL A 319 5.53 -9.13 -1.80
C VAL A 319 6.50 -9.70 -2.84
N PRO A 320 7.05 -8.88 -3.72
CA PRO A 320 8.01 -9.30 -4.74
C PRO A 320 9.39 -9.63 -4.17
N SER A 321 9.71 -9.21 -2.94
CA SER A 321 10.99 -9.50 -2.30
C SER A 321 10.86 -9.84 -0.81
N ALA A 322 11.89 -10.47 -0.26
CA ALA A 322 11.94 -10.97 1.11
C ALA A 322 12.20 -9.86 2.14
N THR A 323 11.38 -8.82 2.18
CA THR A 323 11.46 -7.80 3.23
C THR A 323 10.79 -8.27 4.51
N VAL A 324 11.41 -7.96 5.65
CA VAL A 324 10.78 -8.00 6.97
C VAL A 324 9.76 -6.89 7.01
N LEU A 325 8.53 -7.20 7.38
CA LEU A 325 7.44 -6.23 7.37
C LEU A 325 7.26 -5.71 8.81
N PRO A 326 7.16 -4.38 9.00
CA PRO A 326 6.77 -3.85 10.31
C PRO A 326 5.39 -4.41 10.68
N ARG A 327 5.19 -4.73 11.96
CA ARG A 327 3.94 -5.35 12.47
C ARG A 327 3.55 -6.62 11.71
N SER A 328 4.49 -7.56 11.53
CA SER A 328 4.18 -8.88 10.96
C SER A 328 4.54 -10.01 11.91
N LEU A 329 3.85 -11.12 11.74
CA LEU A 329 4.15 -12.37 12.42
C LEU A 329 4.81 -13.32 11.45
N THR A 330 5.88 -13.97 11.91
CA THR A 330 6.61 -14.96 11.11
C THR A 330 6.27 -16.34 11.63
N PHE A 331 5.88 -17.25 10.74
CA PHE A 331 5.47 -18.62 11.04
C PHE A 331 6.37 -19.56 10.24
N LEU A 332 7.16 -20.39 10.92
CA LEU A 332 7.90 -21.48 10.31
C LEU A 332 7.03 -22.72 10.29
N MET A 333 6.71 -23.21 9.10
CA MET A 333 5.83 -24.35 8.86
C MET A 333 6.63 -25.53 8.33
N ARG A 334 6.33 -26.75 8.75
CA ARG A 334 6.93 -27.99 8.22
C ARG A 334 5.86 -28.93 7.67
N GLU A 335 6.14 -29.50 6.52
CA GLU A 335 5.35 -30.54 5.89
C GLU A 335 5.64 -31.88 6.56
N THR A 336 4.60 -32.53 7.07
CA THR A 336 4.67 -33.87 7.67
C THR A 336 3.69 -34.79 6.96
N ASP A 337 3.74 -36.10 7.25
CA ASP A 337 2.76 -37.06 6.71
C ASP A 337 1.31 -36.72 7.08
N ALA A 338 1.11 -35.99 8.19
CA ALA A 338 -0.19 -35.51 8.66
C ALA A 338 -0.57 -34.11 8.13
N GLY A 339 0.22 -33.56 7.20
CA GLY A 339 0.07 -32.21 6.65
C GLY A 339 1.02 -31.17 7.26
N TRP A 340 0.73 -29.90 7.00
CA TRP A 340 1.55 -28.79 7.48
C TRP A 340 1.37 -28.56 8.98
N LYS A 341 2.48 -28.34 9.70
CA LYS A 341 2.53 -28.06 11.13
C LYS A 341 3.34 -26.80 11.44
N LEU A 342 2.92 -26.03 12.45
CA LEU A 342 3.65 -24.90 13.00
C LEU A 342 4.85 -25.39 13.80
N VAL A 343 6.05 -25.05 13.34
CA VAL A 343 7.31 -25.40 14.01
C VAL A 343 7.83 -24.25 14.86
N ASN A 344 7.65 -23.01 14.41
CA ASN A 344 8.08 -21.84 15.15
C ASN A 344 7.21 -20.62 14.79
N HIS A 345 7.02 -19.71 15.73
CA HIS A 345 6.45 -18.39 15.47
C HIS A 345 7.42 -17.33 16.01
N GLY A 346 7.62 -16.23 15.29
CA GLY A 346 8.58 -15.18 15.67
C GLY A 346 10.02 -15.39 15.17
N GLY A 347 10.32 -16.53 14.52
CA GLY A 347 11.66 -16.81 13.99
C GLY A 347 11.68 -17.77 12.80
N GLY A 348 12.77 -17.75 12.04
CA GLY A 348 12.99 -18.65 10.88
C GLY A 348 13.83 -19.88 11.19
N ALA A 349 14.34 -20.03 12.41
CA ALA A 349 15.12 -21.17 12.84
C ALA A 349 14.24 -22.25 13.47
N LEU A 350 14.66 -23.51 13.36
CA LEU A 350 14.04 -24.60 14.10
C LEU A 350 14.26 -24.39 15.60
N PRO A 351 13.23 -24.59 16.44
CA PRO A 351 13.38 -24.44 17.88
C PRO A 351 14.27 -25.56 18.44
N LEU A 352 15.01 -25.25 19.51
CA LEU A 352 15.83 -26.20 20.26
C LEU A 352 15.20 -26.42 21.64
N ALA A 353 14.95 -27.69 21.96
CA ALA A 353 14.32 -28.10 23.21
C ALA A 353 15.38 -28.36 24.30
N GLU A 354 16.08 -27.30 24.73
CA GLU A 354 17.15 -27.37 25.73
C GLU A 354 16.76 -26.71 27.05
N TRP A 355 17.50 -27.02 28.12
CA TRP A 355 17.47 -26.32 29.40
C TRP A 355 18.76 -25.51 29.60
N PRO A 356 18.68 -24.26 30.07
CA PRO A 356 17.48 -23.43 30.14
C PRO A 356 16.92 -23.15 28.73
N PRO A 357 15.61 -22.87 28.59
CA PRO A 357 15.01 -22.59 27.30
C PRO A 357 15.61 -21.31 26.71
N VAL A 358 16.25 -21.44 25.53
CA VAL A 358 16.96 -20.34 24.85
C VAL A 358 16.04 -19.54 23.91
N TRP A 359 14.86 -20.07 23.64
CA TRP A 359 14.02 -19.73 22.50
C TRP A 359 12.75 -18.95 22.89
N TRP A 360 12.46 -18.77 24.19
CA TRP A 360 11.34 -17.95 24.69
C TRP A 360 11.52 -17.61 26.19
N MET A 361 11.76 -16.34 26.53
CA MET A 361 11.74 -15.78 27.90
C MET A 361 10.74 -14.61 27.97
N VAL A 362 10.31 -14.22 29.17
CA VAL A 362 9.30 -13.15 29.42
C VAL A 362 9.68 -11.76 28.83
N ASN A 363 10.90 -11.62 28.30
CA ASN A 363 11.40 -10.40 27.62
C ASN A 363 11.74 -10.64 26.13
N ASP A 364 11.19 -11.68 25.50
CA ASP A 364 11.38 -11.91 24.07
C ASP A 364 10.73 -10.77 23.28
N PRO A 365 11.45 -10.07 22.38
CA PRO A 365 10.87 -9.01 21.55
C PRO A 365 9.71 -9.49 20.65
N ALA A 366 9.48 -10.80 20.48
CA ALA A 366 8.30 -11.37 19.84
C ALA A 366 7.02 -11.32 20.72
N ILE A 367 7.14 -11.13 22.04
CA ILE A 367 6.03 -10.89 22.99
C ILE A 367 6.03 -9.43 23.46
N GLY A 368 7.22 -8.91 23.74
CA GLY A 368 7.48 -7.57 24.23
C GLY A 368 7.77 -6.58 23.11
N SER A 369 6.82 -6.42 22.18
CA SER A 369 6.61 -5.09 21.64
C SER A 369 5.34 -4.56 22.28
N GLU A 370 5.50 -3.94 23.46
CA GLU A 370 4.69 -2.75 23.69
C GLU A 370 4.81 -1.96 22.39
N VAL A 371 3.68 -1.82 21.71
CA VAL A 371 3.50 -0.85 20.64
C VAL A 371 4.12 0.42 21.18
N GLN A 372 5.32 0.79 20.72
CA GLN A 372 5.77 2.15 20.95
C GLN A 372 4.67 3.01 20.32
N PRO A 373 3.96 3.82 21.12
CA PRO A 373 3.07 4.80 20.53
C PRO A 373 3.98 5.64 19.63
N LEU A 374 3.68 5.69 18.34
CA LEU A 374 4.33 6.61 17.41
C LEU A 374 3.97 8.08 17.70
N ASP A 375 3.33 8.35 18.83
CA ASP A 375 2.99 9.66 19.34
C ASP A 375 3.90 10.05 20.50
N SER A 376 5.20 10.22 20.23
CA SER A 376 6.07 11.03 21.07
C SER A 376 7.20 11.69 20.28
N ASN A 377 6.83 12.53 19.29
CA ASN A 377 7.28 13.91 19.08
C ASN A 377 7.02 14.38 17.64
#